data_AF-A0A954K6T2-F1
#
_entry.id   AF-A0A954K6T2-F1
#
_cell.length_a   1.000
_cell.length_b   1.000
_cell.length_c   1.000
_cell.angle_alpha   90.00
_cell.angle_beta   90.00
_cell.angle_gamma   90.00
#
_symmetry.space_group_name_H-M   'P 1'
#
loop_
_entity.id
_entity.type
_entity.pdbx_description
1 polymer ?
#
loop_
_entity_poly.entity_id
_entity_poly.type
_entity_poly.pdbx_seq_one_letter_code
_entity_poly.pdbx_strand_id
1 'polypeptide(L)' 'YLMSRGLTEAEASSMIVTGFIEPLVKELPMEYAVEMNRLIELQMEGSIG' A
#
# COMPACT_ATOMS: atom_id res chain seq x y z
N TYR A 1 -12.46 -12.71 10.35
CA TYR A 1 -13.66 -11.90 10.05
C TYR A 1 -13.76 -11.51 8.56
N LEU A 2 -12.68 -11.03 7.93
CA LEU A 2 -12.69 -10.72 6.49
C LEU A 2 -12.76 -11.98 5.60
N MET A 3 -11.98 -13.01 5.92
CA MET A 3 -12.05 -14.29 5.21
C MET A 3 -13.38 -15.02 5.38
N SER A 4 -14.02 -14.87 6.55
CA SER A 4 -15.37 -15.39 6.80
C SER A 4 -16.46 -14.64 6.02
N ARG A 5 -16.13 -13.56 5.30
CA ARG A 5 -17.01 -12.88 4.33
C ARG A 5 -16.68 -13.23 2.88
N GLY A 6 -15.87 -14.28 2.65
CA GLY A 6 -15.54 -14.77 1.32
C GLY A 6 -14.37 -14.05 0.64
N LEU A 7 -13.67 -13.16 1.34
CA LEU A 7 -12.43 -12.55 0.85
C LEU A 7 -11.28 -13.55 0.97
N THR A 8 -10.48 -13.66 -0.09
CA THR A 8 -9.22 -14.40 -0.01
C THR A 8 -8.26 -13.72 0.97
N GLU A 9 -7.29 -14.45 1.49
CA GLU A 9 -6.29 -13.91 2.42
C GLU A 9 -5.53 -12.70 1.82
N ALA A 10 -5.24 -12.75 0.52
CA ALA A 10 -4.60 -11.66 -0.22
C ALA A 10 -5.47 -10.40 -0.29
N GLU A 11 -6.77 -10.56 -0.60
CA GLU A 11 -7.73 -9.43 -0.63
C GLU A 11 -7.95 -8.84 0.76
N ALA A 12 -8.07 -9.69 1.78
CA ALA A 12 -8.23 -9.24 3.16
C ALA A 12 -7.00 -8.47 3.65
N SER A 13 -5.79 -8.93 3.31
CA SER A 13 -4.54 -8.26 3.67
C SER A 13 -4.38 -6.94 2.93
N SER A 14 -4.70 -6.90 1.64
CA SER A 14 -4.69 -5.67 0.85
C SER A 14 -5.64 -4.63 1.42
N MET A 15 -6.88 -5.01 1.78
CA MET A 15 -7.85 -4.09 2.39
C MET A 15 -7.38 -3.49 3.72
N ILE A 16 -6.73 -4.29 4.57
CA ILE A 16 -6.21 -3.82 5.86
C ILE A 16 -5.08 -2.81 5.63
N VAL A 17 -4.15 -3.12 4.72
CA VAL A 17 -3.01 -2.26 4.40
C VAL A 17 -3.48 -0.95 3.76
N THR A 18 -4.43 -1.02 2.82
CA THR A 18 -5.01 0.17 2.18
C THR A 18 -5.70 1.07 3.20
N GLY A 19 -6.52 0.52 4.09
CA GLY A 19 -7.20 1.31 5.13
C GLY A 19 -6.24 1.92 6.16
N PHE A 20 -5.10 1.27 6.42
CA PHE A 20 -4.08 1.79 7.32
C PHE A 20 -3.29 2.96 6.70
N ILE A 21 -3.01 2.90 5.41
CA ILE A 21 -2.19 3.88 4.69
C ILE A 21 -3.01 5.05 4.13
N GLU A 22 -4.34 4.90 4.01
CA GLU A 22 -5.25 5.94 3.51
C GLU A 22 -5.13 7.32 4.21
N PRO A 23 -5.07 7.44 5.55
CA PRO A 23 -4.86 8.74 6.19
C PRO A 23 -3.47 9.32 5.91
N LEU A 24 -2.42 8.47 5.85
CA LEU A 24 -1.06 8.91 5.53
C LEU A 24 -0.96 9.47 4.11
N VAL A 25 -1.63 8.82 3.15
CA VAL A 25 -1.65 9.24 1.74
C VAL A 25 -2.47 10.52 1.55
N LYS A 26 -3.55 10.71 2.31
CA LYS A 26 -4.36 11.95 2.26
C LYS A 26 -3.66 13.14 2.90
N GLU A 27 -2.77 12.90 3.85
CA GLU A 27 -1.95 13.95 4.48
C GLU A 27 -0.66 14.26 3.72
N LEU A 28 -0.25 13.39 2.79
CA LEU A 28 0.91 13.61 1.94
C LEU A 28 0.58 14.63 0.82
N PRO A 29 1.31 15.74 0.73
CA PRO A 29 1.15 16.69 -0.35
C PRO A 29 1.40 16.01 -1.70
N MET A 30 0.58 16.32 -2.71
CA MET A 30 0.63 15.73 -4.06
C MET A 30 2.03 15.80 -4.71
N GLU A 31 2.80 16.80 -4.32
CA GLU A 31 4.20 17.04 -4.72
C GLU A 31 5.12 15.89 -4.31
N TYR A 32 4.90 15.29 -3.14
CA TYR A 32 5.70 14.17 -2.62
C TYR A 32 5.21 12.81 -3.10
N ALA A 33 3.97 12.70 -3.60
CA ALA A 33 3.43 11.43 -4.11
C ALA A 33 4.22 10.91 -5.32
N VAL A 34 4.69 11.81 -6.19
CA VAL A 34 5.50 11.45 -7.37
C VAL A 34 6.88 10.94 -6.95
N GLU A 35 7.51 11.59 -5.97
CA GLU A 35 8.83 11.19 -5.47
C GLU A 35 8.76 9.90 -4.66
N MET A 36 7.68 9.70 -3.90
CA MET A 36 7.44 8.48 -3.13
C MET A 36 7.17 7.27 -4.03
N ASN A 37 6.40 7.43 -5.12
CA ASN A 37 6.23 6.37 -6.13
C ASN A 37 7.58 5.94 -6.73
N ARG A 38 8.45 6.91 -7.04
CA ARG A 38 9.79 6.63 -7.57
C ARG A 38 10.69 5.92 -6.56
N LEU A 39 10.60 6.29 -5.28
CA LEU A 39 11.33 5.62 -4.20
C LEU A 39 10.85 4.19 -3.98
N ILE A 40 9.54 3.94 -4.08
CA ILE A 40 8.96 2.60 -3.96
C ILE A 40 9.44 1.71 -5.12
N GLU A 41 9.40 2.21 -6.37
CA GLU A 41 9.93 1.49 -7.53
C GLU A 41 11.41 1.10 -7.35
N LEU A 42 12.24 2.04 -6.87
CA LEU A 42 13.66 1.80 -6.57
C LEU A 42 13.86 0.75 -5.46
N GLN A 43 13.07 0.79 -4.39
CA GLN A 43 13.15 -0.20 -3.31
C GLN A 43 12.65 -1.58 -3.77
N MET A 44 11.66 -1.64 -4.67
CA MET A 44 11.15 -2.89 -5.23
C MET A 44 12.16 -3.56 -6.17
N GLU A 45 12.89 -2.80 -7.00
CA GLU A 45 14.02 -3.33 -7.78
C GLU A 45 15.16 -3.83 -6.89
N GLY A 46 15.41 -3.17 -5.75
CA GLY A 46 16.44 -3.59 -4.79
C GLY A 46 16.04 -4.74 -3.86
N SER A 47 14.75 -5.07 -3.75
CA SER A 47 14.23 -6.10 -2.84
C SER A 47 13.96 -7.45 -3.52
N ILE A 48 14.16 -7.55 -4.84
CA ILE A 48 14.26 -8.84 -5.56
C ILE A 48 15.75 -9.14 -5.77
N GLY A 49 16.40 -9.56 -4.68
CA GLY A 49 17.78 -10.02 -4.63
C GLY A 49 17.97 -10.93 -3.42
#